data_AF-R5K7S3-F1
#
_entry.id   AF-R5K7S3-F1
#
_cell.length_a   1.000
_cell.length_b   1.000
_cell.length_c   1.000
_cell.angle_alpha   90.00
_cell.angle_beta   90.00
_cell.angle_gamma   90.00
#
_symmetry.space_group_name_H-M   'P 1'
#
loop_
_entity.id
_entity.type
_entity.pdbx_description
1 polymer ?
#
loop_
_entity_poly.entity_id
_entity_poly.type
_entity_poly.pdbx_seq_one_letter_code
_entity_poly.pdbx_strand_id
1 'polypeptide(L)'
;MAGRGTDILLGGNAEFLAKEMLDEKGITPESENYEAEKDAALAKAREITEAEHAKVVEAGGLHVIGTERHESRRIDNQLRGRAARQGDPGSTRFFLSLEDNLMRIFGGDKITALMNMLNVEENMAIENSLITRQIQSAQKKVETYHFDIRKSVLEYDDVMNIQREKFYAQRRKVLRGGNLSEDIYYMIEKEIDRLLRSYIAPDLHPEEYIYEDLQTMVKELHSIIPQLSGIQVSDIQTLRFEAIYDKLKEFALQSYKDHEVEVINFYNQVVAQYDTEAVPQEAFRDNNVIRNLEKDILLRVVDNKWIDHLHNIDMLREGIGLRAYGQKDPLIEYKREAYDLFNKMMYEIQGDTVKHLFRTKFGIQVIGPSDEDVA
;
A
#
# COMPACT_ATOMS: atom_id res chain seq x y z
N MET A 1 5.64 -18.85 -20.44
CA MET A 1 5.99 -18.29 -21.76
C MET A 1 7.45 -17.84 -21.77
N ALA A 2 8.38 -18.78 -21.92
CA ALA A 2 9.80 -18.44 -22.11
C ALA A 2 10.00 -17.64 -23.41
N GLY A 3 11.06 -16.83 -23.48
CA GLY A 3 11.34 -15.97 -24.65
C GLY A 3 10.27 -14.90 -24.92
N ARG A 4 9.56 -14.43 -23.89
CA ARG A 4 8.58 -13.34 -24.03
C ARG A 4 9.30 -12.02 -24.31
N GLY A 5 8.86 -11.31 -25.34
CA GLY A 5 9.47 -10.05 -25.78
C GLY A 5 10.53 -10.21 -26.87
N THR A 6 10.99 -11.44 -27.12
CA THR A 6 11.86 -11.74 -28.26
C THR A 6 11.04 -12.31 -29.41
N ASP A 7 11.27 -11.77 -30.60
CA ASP A 7 10.60 -12.20 -31.81
C ASP A 7 11.33 -13.38 -32.45
N ILE A 8 10.57 -14.42 -32.81
CA ILE A 8 11.09 -15.58 -33.54
C ILE A 8 10.95 -15.25 -35.02
N LEU A 9 12.03 -14.79 -35.64
CA LEU A 9 12.12 -14.52 -37.07
C LEU A 9 12.54 -15.79 -37.80
N LEU A 10 11.91 -16.09 -38.94
CA LEU A 10 12.31 -17.23 -39.78
C LEU A 10 13.70 -16.96 -40.36
N GLY A 11 14.61 -17.93 -40.25
CA GLY A 11 16.01 -17.78 -40.65
C GLY A 11 16.92 -17.16 -39.57
N GLY A 12 16.40 -16.86 -38.38
CA GLY A 12 17.17 -16.31 -37.27
C GLY A 12 17.11 -14.77 -37.18
N ASN A 13 17.56 -14.22 -36.05
CA ASN A 13 17.59 -12.78 -35.84
C ASN A 13 18.98 -12.23 -36.20
N ALA A 14 19.04 -11.45 -37.29
CA ALA A 14 20.28 -10.89 -37.82
C ALA A 14 21.03 -9.98 -36.82
N GLU A 15 20.32 -9.28 -35.93
CA GLU A 15 20.96 -8.42 -34.91
C GLU A 15 21.64 -9.23 -33.82
N PHE A 16 21.01 -10.32 -33.37
CA PHE A 16 21.61 -11.23 -32.40
C PHE A 16 22.79 -11.99 -33.01
N LEU A 17 22.66 -12.45 -34.25
CA LEU A 17 23.73 -13.14 -34.97
C LEU A 17 24.92 -12.21 -35.23
N ALA A 18 24.66 -10.95 -35.62
CA ALA A 18 25.72 -9.95 -35.79
C ALA A 18 26.42 -9.64 -34.46
N LYS A 19 25.66 -9.54 -33.36
CA LYS A 19 26.24 -9.37 -32.02
C LYS A 19 27.12 -10.54 -31.61
N GLU A 20 26.67 -11.77 -31.83
CA GLU A 20 27.46 -12.98 -31.55
C GLU A 20 28.76 -13.00 -32.36
N MET A 21 28.72 -12.62 -33.65
CA MET A 21 29.92 -12.47 -34.49
C MET A 21 30.89 -11.39 -33.99
N LEU A 22 30.39 -10.30 -33.40
CA LEU A 22 31.23 -9.25 -32.81
C LEU A 22 31.83 -9.70 -31.49
N ASP A 23 31.05 -10.40 -30.66
CA ASP A 23 31.49 -10.97 -29.38
C ASP A 23 32.59 -12.03 -29.61
N GLU A 24 32.46 -12.90 -30.62
CA GLU A 24 33.48 -13.88 -31.02
C GLU A 24 34.79 -13.22 -31.49
N LYS A 25 34.70 -12.06 -32.14
CA LYS A 25 35.85 -11.24 -32.53
C LYS A 25 36.42 -10.41 -31.36
N GLY A 26 35.77 -10.42 -30.20
CA GLY A 26 36.15 -9.64 -29.02
C GLY A 26 35.98 -8.12 -29.19
N ILE A 27 35.14 -7.68 -30.13
CA ILE A 27 34.93 -6.26 -30.44
C ILE A 27 33.82 -5.73 -29.55
N THR A 28 34.18 -4.83 -28.63
CA THR A 28 33.22 -4.18 -27.71
C THR A 28 32.74 -2.84 -28.26
N PRO A 29 31.62 -2.29 -27.76
CA PRO A 29 31.14 -0.95 -28.12
C PRO A 29 32.14 0.20 -27.92
N GLU A 30 33.22 -0.04 -27.18
CA GLU A 30 34.29 0.93 -26.89
C GLU A 30 35.45 0.88 -27.92
N SER A 31 35.40 -0.04 -28.88
CA SER A 31 36.44 -0.20 -29.91
C SER A 31 36.33 0.90 -30.98
N GLU A 32 37.46 1.47 -31.42
CA GLU A 32 37.51 2.58 -32.39
C GLU A 32 36.79 2.28 -33.73
N ASN A 33 36.76 1.02 -34.16
CA ASN A 33 36.13 0.57 -35.41
C ASN A 33 34.78 -0.14 -35.21
N TYR A 34 34.14 0.01 -34.05
CA TYR A 34 32.93 -0.73 -33.69
C TYR A 34 31.78 -0.56 -34.71
N GLU A 35 31.46 0.66 -35.13
CA GLU A 35 30.34 0.87 -36.07
C GLU A 35 30.60 0.27 -37.46
N ALA A 36 31.84 0.37 -37.96
CA ALA A 36 32.19 -0.21 -39.26
C ALA A 36 32.16 -1.75 -39.25
N GLU A 37 32.69 -2.38 -38.19
CA GLU A 37 32.67 -3.84 -38.02
C GLU A 37 31.25 -4.36 -37.74
N LYS A 38 30.44 -3.58 -37.03
CA LYS A 38 29.03 -3.88 -36.77
C LYS A 38 28.19 -3.84 -38.04
N ASP A 39 28.38 -2.83 -38.89
CA ASP A 39 27.68 -2.77 -40.19
C ASP A 39 28.09 -3.94 -41.09
N ALA A 40 29.39 -4.29 -41.10
CA ALA A 40 29.89 -5.44 -41.85
C ALA A 40 29.34 -6.78 -41.31
N ALA A 41 29.32 -6.96 -39.99
CA ALA A 41 28.76 -8.14 -39.34
C ALA A 41 27.25 -8.25 -39.59
N LEU A 42 26.52 -7.14 -39.56
CA LEU A 42 25.09 -7.09 -39.81
C LEU A 42 24.75 -7.37 -41.27
N ALA A 43 25.53 -6.89 -42.23
CA ALA A 43 25.38 -7.23 -43.64
C ALA A 43 25.56 -8.74 -43.89
N LYS A 44 26.61 -9.32 -43.31
CA LYS A 44 26.89 -10.77 -43.40
C LYS A 44 25.80 -11.60 -42.71
N ALA A 45 25.35 -11.16 -41.53
CA ALA A 45 24.27 -11.79 -40.80
C ALA A 45 22.96 -11.77 -41.62
N ARG A 46 22.63 -10.63 -42.26
CA ARG A 46 21.46 -10.53 -43.14
C ARG A 46 21.50 -11.52 -44.28
N GLU A 47 22.62 -11.63 -45.00
CA GLU A 47 22.78 -12.57 -46.11
C GLU A 47 22.52 -14.02 -45.68
N ILE A 48 23.07 -14.43 -44.53
CA ILE A 48 22.84 -15.76 -43.95
C ILE A 48 21.37 -15.93 -43.59
N THR A 49 20.80 -14.98 -42.84
CA THR A 49 19.42 -15.07 -42.36
C THR A 49 18.40 -15.04 -43.50
N GLU A 50 18.64 -14.30 -44.59
CA GLU A 50 17.76 -14.26 -45.77
C GLU A 50 17.80 -15.59 -46.53
N ALA A 51 18.98 -16.19 -46.69
CA ALA A 51 19.12 -17.50 -47.32
C ALA A 51 18.45 -18.61 -46.49
N GLU A 52 18.58 -18.57 -45.16
CA GLU A 52 17.90 -19.50 -44.26
C GLU A 52 16.39 -19.23 -44.19
N HIS A 53 15.98 -17.97 -44.21
CA HIS A 53 14.57 -17.56 -44.23
C HIS A 53 13.85 -18.20 -45.41
N ALA A 54 14.39 -18.08 -46.62
CA ALA A 54 13.82 -18.70 -47.81
C ALA A 54 13.62 -20.22 -47.66
N LYS A 55 14.61 -20.93 -47.09
CA LYS A 55 14.50 -22.38 -46.82
C LYS A 55 13.40 -22.71 -45.81
N VAL A 56 13.28 -21.92 -44.75
CA VAL A 56 12.27 -22.12 -43.71
C VAL A 56 10.87 -21.80 -44.23
N VAL A 57 10.73 -20.78 -45.06
CA VAL A 57 9.47 -20.43 -45.76
C VAL A 57 9.03 -21.58 -46.68
N GLU A 58 9.95 -22.15 -47.46
CA GLU A 58 9.67 -23.31 -48.31
C GLU A 58 9.25 -24.55 -47.49
N ALA A 59 9.84 -24.74 -46.31
CA ALA A 59 9.47 -25.79 -45.37
C ALA A 59 8.10 -25.58 -44.68
N GLY A 60 7.41 -24.46 -44.94
CA GLY A 60 6.09 -24.14 -44.37
C GLY A 60 6.13 -23.26 -43.12
N GLY A 61 7.30 -22.69 -42.80
CA GLY A 61 7.50 -21.72 -41.74
C GLY A 61 7.49 -22.29 -40.32
N LEU A 62 7.30 -21.42 -39.32
CA LEU A 62 7.34 -21.83 -37.92
C LEU A 62 6.11 -22.67 -37.55
N HIS A 63 6.34 -23.89 -37.09
CA HIS A 63 5.30 -24.75 -36.51
C HIS A 63 5.28 -24.63 -34.98
N VAL A 64 4.17 -24.17 -34.43
CA VAL A 64 3.98 -24.04 -32.98
C VAL A 64 3.15 -25.21 -32.47
N ILE A 65 3.75 -26.00 -31.57
CA ILE A 65 3.10 -27.11 -30.89
C ILE A 65 2.76 -26.67 -29.46
N GLY A 66 1.47 -26.60 -29.14
CA GLY A 66 1.00 -26.47 -27.77
C GLY A 66 0.84 -27.85 -27.14
N THR A 67 1.48 -28.09 -26.00
CA THR A 67 1.47 -29.38 -25.28
C THR A 67 0.33 -29.50 -24.27
N GLU A 68 -0.30 -28.37 -23.91
CA GLU A 68 -1.46 -28.29 -23.03
C GLU A 68 -2.22 -26.97 -23.30
N ARG A 69 -3.36 -26.77 -22.63
CA ARG A 69 -4.05 -25.47 -22.59
C ARG A 69 -3.63 -24.70 -21.36
N HIS A 70 -3.35 -23.41 -21.55
CA HIS A 70 -3.18 -22.49 -20.43
C HIS A 70 -4.54 -22.16 -19.79
N GLU A 71 -4.47 -21.60 -18.58
CA GLU A 71 -5.62 -21.11 -17.79
C GLU A 71 -6.45 -20.04 -18.52
N SER A 72 -5.88 -19.38 -19.54
CA SER A 72 -6.57 -18.41 -20.36
C SER A 72 -6.30 -18.59 -21.85
N ARG A 73 -7.36 -18.42 -22.65
CA ARG A 73 -7.31 -18.44 -24.12
C ARG A 73 -6.40 -17.35 -24.67
N ARG A 74 -6.25 -16.23 -23.96
CA ARG A 74 -5.35 -15.15 -24.35
C ARG A 74 -3.90 -15.63 -24.40
N ILE A 75 -3.47 -16.46 -23.45
CA ILE A 75 -2.09 -16.97 -23.39
C ILE A 75 -1.85 -18.00 -24.50
N ASP A 76 -2.83 -18.88 -24.75
CA ASP A 76 -2.77 -19.79 -25.90
C ASP A 76 -2.65 -19.02 -27.23
N ASN A 77 -3.41 -17.95 -27.40
CA ASN A 77 -3.35 -17.12 -28.60
C ASN A 77 -2.00 -16.38 -28.73
N GLN A 78 -1.36 -16.02 -27.61
CA GLN A 78 0.00 -15.49 -27.64
C GLN A 78 1.01 -16.52 -28.14
N LEU A 79 0.84 -17.79 -27.75
CA LEU A 79 1.65 -18.88 -28.28
C LEU A 79 1.39 -19.10 -29.78
N ARG A 80 0.12 -19.12 -30.20
CA ARG A 80 -0.24 -19.21 -31.63
C ARG A 80 0.37 -18.07 -32.45
N GLY A 81 0.27 -16.84 -31.96
CA GLY A 81 0.80 -15.64 -32.60
C GLY A 81 2.33 -15.55 -32.62
N ARG A 82 3.04 -16.60 -32.18
CA ARG A 82 4.47 -16.75 -32.48
C ARG A 82 4.71 -17.21 -33.92
N ALA A 83 3.81 -18.01 -34.48
CA ALA A 83 3.85 -18.41 -35.89
C ALA A 83 3.23 -17.34 -36.79
N ALA A 84 3.55 -17.41 -38.08
CA ALA A 84 2.95 -16.59 -39.15
C ALA A 84 3.00 -15.08 -38.88
N ARG A 85 4.17 -14.58 -38.46
CA ARG A 85 4.40 -13.15 -38.23
C ARG A 85 4.75 -12.45 -39.54
N GLN A 86 4.40 -11.18 -39.67
CA GLN A 86 4.68 -10.37 -40.87
C GLN A 86 4.19 -10.96 -42.21
N GLY A 87 3.22 -11.88 -42.18
CA GLY A 87 2.70 -12.54 -43.38
C GLY A 87 3.44 -13.83 -43.76
N ASP A 88 4.44 -14.25 -42.98
CA ASP A 88 5.14 -15.51 -43.18
C ASP A 88 4.19 -16.72 -43.09
N PRO A 89 4.49 -17.84 -43.79
CA PRO A 89 3.79 -19.09 -43.55
C PRO A 89 4.08 -19.58 -42.13
N GLY A 90 3.11 -20.27 -41.56
CA GLY A 90 3.25 -20.86 -40.24
C GLY A 90 2.02 -21.67 -39.89
N SER A 91 2.19 -22.58 -38.94
CA SER A 91 1.11 -23.46 -38.51
C SER A 91 1.13 -23.65 -37.00
N THR A 92 -0.04 -23.90 -36.42
CA THR A 92 -0.17 -24.06 -34.98
C THR A 92 -1.07 -25.25 -34.69
N ARG A 93 -0.66 -26.14 -33.78
CA ARG A 93 -1.47 -27.28 -33.34
C ARG A 93 -1.33 -27.47 -31.84
N PHE A 94 -2.44 -27.70 -31.16
CA PHE A 94 -2.47 -28.00 -29.72
C PHE A 94 -2.82 -29.46 -29.55
N PHE A 95 -1.99 -30.19 -28.82
CA PHE A 95 -2.23 -31.55 -28.37
C PHE A 95 -2.58 -31.47 -26.89
N LEU A 96 -3.66 -32.14 -26.50
CA LEU A 96 -4.21 -32.08 -25.15
C LEU A 96 -4.42 -33.49 -24.65
N SER A 97 -4.12 -33.71 -23.38
CA SER A 97 -4.53 -34.92 -22.67
C SER A 97 -5.71 -34.61 -21.75
N LEU A 98 -6.54 -35.61 -21.48
CA LEU A 98 -7.57 -35.48 -20.46
C LEU A 98 -7.01 -35.52 -19.05
N GLU A 99 -5.75 -35.92 -18.88
CA GLU A 99 -5.01 -35.90 -17.62
C GLU A 99 -4.34 -34.54 -17.36
N ASP A 100 -4.41 -33.59 -18.30
CA ASP A 100 -3.81 -32.26 -18.16
C ASP A 100 -4.39 -31.51 -16.96
N ASN A 101 -3.59 -30.59 -16.39
CA ASN A 101 -3.97 -29.83 -15.19
C ASN A 101 -5.31 -29.11 -15.34
N LEU A 102 -5.57 -28.49 -16.49
CA LEU A 102 -6.84 -27.81 -16.77
C LEU A 102 -8.03 -28.77 -16.64
N MET A 103 -7.87 -29.99 -17.16
CA MET A 103 -8.90 -31.02 -17.20
C MET A 103 -9.08 -31.67 -15.83
N ARG A 104 -7.99 -31.90 -15.11
CA ARG A 104 -8.01 -32.43 -13.73
C ARG A 104 -8.72 -31.49 -12.76
N ILE A 105 -8.46 -30.18 -12.84
CA ILE A 105 -8.99 -29.20 -11.89
C ILE A 105 -10.42 -28.77 -12.27
N PHE A 106 -10.73 -28.67 -13.57
CA PHE A 106 -11.99 -28.06 -14.04
C PHE A 106 -12.82 -28.91 -15.00
N GLY A 107 -12.27 -30.00 -15.52
CA GLY A 107 -12.95 -30.95 -16.41
C GLY A 107 -13.85 -31.94 -15.68
N GLY A 108 -13.51 -32.29 -14.44
CA GLY A 108 -14.34 -33.08 -13.51
C GLY A 108 -14.77 -34.45 -14.02
N ASP A 109 -15.72 -35.07 -13.30
CA ASP A 109 -16.20 -36.45 -13.56
C ASP A 109 -16.88 -36.63 -14.93
N LYS A 110 -17.39 -35.54 -15.51
CA LYS A 110 -18.14 -35.57 -16.77
C LYS A 110 -17.29 -35.97 -17.97
N ILE A 111 -16.01 -35.61 -17.94
CA ILE A 111 -15.07 -35.91 -19.02
C ILE A 111 -14.60 -37.36 -18.92
N THR A 112 -14.33 -37.84 -17.71
CA THR A 112 -14.05 -39.25 -17.42
C THR A 112 -15.24 -40.15 -17.79
N ALA A 113 -16.46 -39.74 -17.46
CA ALA A 113 -17.68 -40.48 -17.84
C ALA A 113 -17.89 -40.54 -19.36
N LEU A 114 -17.55 -39.47 -20.08
CA LEU A 114 -17.64 -39.42 -21.54
C LEU A 114 -16.60 -40.34 -22.21
N MET A 115 -15.40 -40.47 -21.64
CA MET A 115 -14.39 -41.43 -22.12
C MET A 115 -14.84 -42.88 -21.96
N ASN A 116 -15.35 -43.21 -20.78
CA ASN A 116 -15.87 -44.56 -20.50
C ASN A 116 -17.05 -44.91 -21.42
N MET A 117 -17.86 -43.92 -21.80
CA MET A 117 -18.97 -44.12 -22.72
C MET A 117 -18.53 -44.29 -24.18
N LEU A 118 -17.48 -43.59 -24.61
CA LEU A 118 -16.98 -43.62 -25.98
C LEU A 118 -16.08 -44.82 -26.28
N ASN A 119 -15.66 -45.58 -25.27
CA ASN A 119 -14.80 -46.76 -25.36
C ASN A 119 -13.61 -46.57 -26.34
N VAL A 120 -12.97 -45.39 -26.24
CA VAL A 120 -11.89 -44.99 -27.14
C VAL A 120 -10.61 -45.72 -26.76
N GLU A 121 -9.93 -46.33 -27.73
CA GLU A 121 -8.60 -46.90 -27.53
C GLU A 121 -7.58 -45.81 -27.12
N GLU A 122 -6.70 -46.11 -26.16
CA GLU A 122 -5.77 -45.13 -25.55
C GLU A 122 -4.90 -44.35 -26.55
N ASN A 123 -4.63 -44.91 -27.72
CA ASN A 123 -3.76 -44.32 -28.74
C ASN A 123 -4.49 -43.64 -29.90
N MET A 124 -5.82 -43.54 -29.85
CA MET A 124 -6.61 -42.95 -30.92
C MET A 124 -6.88 -41.45 -30.65
N ALA A 125 -6.54 -40.61 -31.62
CA ALA A 125 -6.82 -39.18 -31.54
C ALA A 125 -8.33 -38.94 -31.52
N ILE A 126 -8.81 -38.20 -30.51
CA ILE A 126 -10.23 -37.91 -30.34
C ILE A 126 -10.57 -36.60 -31.03
N GLU A 127 -11.16 -36.69 -32.21
CA GLU A 127 -11.70 -35.53 -32.93
C GLU A 127 -13.21 -35.45 -32.74
N ASN A 128 -13.63 -34.93 -31.58
CA ASN A 128 -15.05 -34.68 -31.30
C ASN A 128 -15.32 -33.22 -30.95
N SER A 129 -16.26 -32.62 -31.68
CA SER A 129 -16.70 -31.23 -31.45
C SER A 129 -17.28 -31.01 -30.04
N LEU A 130 -17.88 -32.04 -29.42
CA LEU A 130 -18.43 -31.97 -28.07
C LEU A 130 -17.33 -31.83 -27.02
N ILE A 131 -16.24 -32.61 -27.15
CA ILE A 131 -15.09 -32.55 -26.23
C ILE A 131 -14.38 -31.20 -26.37
N THR A 132 -14.24 -30.72 -27.60
CA THR A 132 -13.68 -29.38 -27.85
C THR A 132 -14.48 -28.27 -27.14
N ARG A 133 -15.82 -28.33 -27.18
CA ARG A 133 -16.67 -27.36 -26.45
C ARG A 133 -16.52 -27.49 -24.93
N GLN A 134 -16.38 -28.69 -24.39
CA GLN A 134 -16.17 -28.88 -22.96
C GLN A 134 -14.83 -28.33 -22.50
N ILE A 135 -13.75 -28.54 -23.26
CA ILE A 135 -12.43 -27.95 -22.98
C ILE A 135 -12.52 -26.43 -22.97
N GLN A 136 -13.22 -25.82 -23.94
CA GLN A 136 -13.44 -24.37 -23.97
C GLN A 136 -14.24 -23.87 -22.76
N SER A 137 -15.26 -24.63 -22.34
CA SER A 137 -16.06 -24.31 -21.15
C SER A 137 -15.22 -24.36 -19.87
N ALA A 138 -14.39 -25.40 -19.73
CA ALA A 138 -13.45 -25.53 -18.61
C ALA A 138 -12.48 -24.34 -18.57
N GLN A 139 -11.85 -23.99 -19.71
CA GLN A 139 -10.98 -22.82 -19.81
C GLN A 139 -11.69 -21.52 -19.43
N LYS A 140 -12.93 -21.30 -19.91
CA LYS A 140 -13.72 -20.13 -19.54
C LYS A 140 -14.01 -20.07 -18.03
N LYS A 141 -14.29 -21.22 -17.40
CA LYS A 141 -14.50 -21.31 -15.95
C LYS A 141 -13.25 -20.90 -15.17
N VAL A 142 -12.06 -21.30 -15.64
CA VAL A 142 -10.77 -20.89 -15.04
C VAL A 142 -10.55 -19.39 -15.19
N GLU A 143 -10.83 -18.83 -16.37
CA GLU A 143 -10.74 -17.38 -16.59
C GLU A 143 -11.67 -16.60 -15.66
N THR A 144 -12.92 -17.04 -15.51
CA THR A 144 -13.88 -16.45 -14.56
C THR A 144 -13.36 -16.57 -13.12
N TYR A 145 -12.84 -17.74 -12.72
CA TYR A 145 -12.29 -17.94 -11.38
C TYR A 145 -11.14 -16.96 -11.07
N HIS A 146 -10.16 -16.80 -11.95
CA HIS A 146 -9.09 -15.82 -11.77
C HIS A 146 -9.56 -14.37 -11.92
N PHE A 147 -10.62 -14.12 -12.69
CA PHE A 147 -11.25 -12.81 -12.74
C PHE A 147 -11.88 -12.46 -11.39
N ASP A 148 -12.64 -13.38 -10.80
CA ASP A 148 -13.31 -13.19 -9.50
C ASP A 148 -12.29 -13.00 -8.37
N ILE A 149 -11.19 -13.77 -8.36
CA ILE A 149 -10.09 -13.56 -7.40
C ILE A 149 -9.52 -12.15 -7.54
N ARG A 150 -9.17 -11.73 -8.76
CA ARG A 150 -8.59 -10.39 -8.97
C ARG A 150 -9.56 -9.27 -8.64
N LYS A 151 -10.84 -9.46 -8.96
CA LYS A 151 -11.91 -8.54 -8.61
C LYS A 151 -12.00 -8.42 -7.09
N SER A 152 -12.03 -9.54 -6.37
CA SER A 152 -12.07 -9.53 -4.91
C SER A 152 -10.85 -8.84 -4.31
N VAL A 153 -9.64 -9.16 -4.77
CA VAL A 153 -8.39 -8.50 -4.32
C VAL A 153 -8.47 -6.98 -4.52
N LEU A 154 -8.97 -6.52 -5.68
CA LEU A 154 -9.16 -5.11 -5.96
C LEU A 154 -10.20 -4.47 -5.02
N GLU A 155 -11.34 -5.12 -4.81
CA GLU A 155 -12.42 -4.60 -3.95
C GLU A 155 -11.98 -4.40 -2.49
N TYR A 156 -11.11 -5.28 -1.96
CA TYR A 156 -10.51 -5.10 -0.64
C TYR A 156 -9.44 -3.99 -0.64
N ASP A 157 -8.59 -3.94 -1.69
CA ASP A 157 -7.54 -2.92 -1.79
C ASP A 157 -8.12 -1.51 -1.97
N ASP A 158 -9.24 -1.34 -2.68
CA ASP A 158 -9.90 -0.05 -2.89
C ASP A 158 -10.24 0.64 -1.56
N VAL A 159 -10.69 -0.12 -0.55
CA VAL A 159 -10.97 0.41 0.79
C VAL A 159 -9.69 0.98 1.42
N MET A 160 -8.61 0.22 1.36
CA MET A 160 -7.32 0.64 1.89
C MET A 160 -6.66 1.75 1.09
N ASN A 161 -6.93 1.82 -0.21
CA ASN A 161 -6.42 2.87 -1.07
C ASN A 161 -7.03 4.23 -0.68
N ILE A 162 -8.34 4.30 -0.42
CA ILE A 162 -9.00 5.52 0.08
C ILE A 162 -8.39 5.97 1.40
N GLN A 163 -8.18 5.03 2.34
CA GLN A 163 -7.58 5.34 3.63
C GLN A 163 -6.13 5.84 3.49
N ARG A 164 -5.32 5.18 2.65
CA ARG A 164 -3.94 5.59 2.32
C ARG A 164 -3.90 6.98 1.73
N GLU A 165 -4.81 7.30 0.80
CA GLU A 165 -4.85 8.61 0.17
C GLU A 165 -5.08 9.73 1.20
N LYS A 166 -6.07 9.55 2.08
CA LYS A 166 -6.37 10.50 3.16
C LYS A 166 -5.23 10.61 4.16
N PHE A 167 -4.69 9.47 4.59
CA PHE A 167 -3.58 9.41 5.53
C PHE A 167 -2.32 10.10 4.98
N TYR A 168 -1.90 9.77 3.75
CA TYR A 168 -0.73 10.38 3.14
C TYR A 168 -0.92 11.85 2.83
N ALA A 169 -2.15 12.31 2.56
CA ALA A 169 -2.43 13.73 2.43
C ALA A 169 -2.16 14.46 3.76
N GLN A 170 -2.66 13.93 4.88
CA GLN A 170 -2.41 14.50 6.22
C GLN A 170 -0.92 14.44 6.59
N ARG A 171 -0.27 13.29 6.41
CA ARG A 171 1.16 13.13 6.69
C ARG A 171 2.03 14.11 5.89
N ARG A 172 1.71 14.32 4.60
CA ARG A 172 2.40 15.34 3.78
C ARG A 172 2.13 16.77 4.27
N LYS A 173 0.92 17.07 4.75
CA LYS A 173 0.60 18.37 5.37
C LYS A 173 1.50 18.63 6.57
N VAL A 174 1.70 17.63 7.43
CA VAL A 174 2.59 17.73 8.60
C VAL A 174 4.06 17.88 8.18
N LEU A 175 4.52 17.09 7.19
CA LEU A 175 5.91 17.16 6.71
C LEU A 175 6.26 18.49 6.02
N ARG A 176 5.34 19.06 5.25
CA ARG A 176 5.55 20.31 4.50
C ARG A 176 5.09 21.57 5.25
N GLY A 177 4.21 21.40 6.22
CA GLY A 177 3.66 22.49 7.01
C GLY A 177 4.73 23.17 7.84
N GLY A 178 4.67 24.51 7.89
CA GLY A 178 5.47 25.32 8.80
C GLY A 178 4.84 25.38 10.18
N ASN A 179 3.62 25.95 10.26
CA ASN A 179 2.90 26.12 11.50
C ASN A 179 1.72 25.13 11.59
N LEU A 180 1.70 24.30 12.65
CA LEU A 180 0.66 23.32 12.95
C LEU A 180 -0.21 23.72 14.16
N SER A 181 -0.04 24.93 14.70
CA SER A 181 -0.72 25.40 15.93
C SER A 181 -2.23 25.22 15.87
N GLU A 182 -2.85 25.61 14.74
CA GLU A 182 -4.31 25.51 14.56
C GLU A 182 -4.78 24.06 14.60
N ASP A 183 -4.01 23.14 13.98
CA ASP A 183 -4.29 21.72 14.02
C ASP A 183 -4.16 21.19 15.46
N ILE A 184 -3.14 21.63 16.22
CA ILE A 184 -2.96 21.25 17.62
C ILE A 184 -4.08 21.79 18.51
N TYR A 185 -4.47 23.06 18.38
CA TYR A 185 -5.60 23.63 19.13
C TYR A 185 -6.89 22.88 18.86
N TYR A 186 -7.15 22.54 17.59
CA TYR A 186 -8.28 21.71 17.21
C TYR A 186 -8.21 20.32 17.87
N MET A 187 -7.04 19.68 17.91
CA MET A 187 -6.88 18.39 18.59
C MET A 187 -7.14 18.48 20.09
N ILE A 188 -6.67 19.55 20.76
CA ILE A 188 -6.93 19.79 22.20
C ILE A 188 -8.43 19.95 22.44
N GLU A 189 -9.11 20.76 21.64
CA GLU A 189 -10.57 20.97 21.73
C GLU A 189 -11.33 19.65 21.57
N LYS A 190 -10.97 18.85 20.56
CA LYS A 190 -11.61 17.55 20.31
C LYS A 190 -11.34 16.54 21.40
N GLU A 191 -10.16 16.56 22.00
CA GLU A 191 -9.85 15.68 23.12
C GLU A 191 -10.70 16.00 24.35
N ILE A 192 -10.91 17.29 24.64
CA ILE A 192 -11.74 17.74 25.76
C ILE A 192 -13.22 17.42 25.52
N ASP A 193 -13.74 17.70 24.32
CA ASP A 193 -15.13 17.35 23.95
C ASP A 193 -15.35 15.83 24.06
N ARG A 194 -14.40 15.03 23.57
CA ARG A 194 -14.46 13.57 23.64
C ARG A 194 -14.48 13.08 25.09
N LEU A 195 -13.53 13.54 25.90
CA LEU A 195 -13.45 13.17 27.31
C LEU A 195 -14.77 13.53 28.02
N LEU A 196 -15.27 14.75 27.83
CA LEU A 196 -16.50 15.21 28.48
C LEU A 196 -17.71 14.37 28.07
N ARG A 197 -17.87 14.07 26.77
CA ARG A 197 -18.97 13.23 26.24
C ARG A 197 -18.94 11.78 26.71
N SER A 198 -17.77 11.26 27.09
CA SER A 198 -17.66 9.91 27.65
C SER A 198 -18.30 9.78 29.04
N TYR A 199 -18.48 10.90 29.76
CA TYR A 199 -19.02 10.92 31.13
C TYR A 199 -20.34 11.69 31.25
N ILE A 200 -20.53 12.76 30.48
CA ILE A 200 -21.68 13.66 30.57
C ILE A 200 -22.37 13.75 29.21
N ALA A 201 -23.66 13.39 29.16
CA ALA A 201 -24.48 13.67 27.99
C ALA A 201 -24.79 15.17 27.89
N PRO A 202 -24.76 15.79 26.69
CA PRO A 202 -24.92 17.24 26.56
C PRO A 202 -26.23 17.83 27.12
N ASP A 203 -27.29 17.04 27.15
CA ASP A 203 -28.62 17.38 27.65
C ASP A 203 -28.79 17.14 29.16
N LEU A 204 -27.86 16.42 29.79
CA LEU A 204 -27.94 16.03 31.19
C LEU A 204 -27.88 17.24 32.13
N HIS A 205 -28.74 17.23 33.15
CA HIS A 205 -28.79 18.29 34.15
C HIS A 205 -27.75 18.08 35.27
N PRO A 206 -27.13 19.15 35.84
CA PRO A 206 -26.10 19.03 36.87
C PRO A 206 -26.53 18.26 38.11
N GLU A 207 -27.83 18.28 38.43
CA GLU A 207 -28.42 17.51 39.54
C GLU A 207 -28.37 15.99 39.30
N GLU A 208 -28.29 15.57 38.03
CA GLU A 208 -28.21 14.18 37.61
C GLU A 208 -26.76 13.71 37.42
N TYR A 209 -25.77 14.57 37.65
CA TYR A 209 -24.37 14.20 37.51
C TYR A 209 -23.94 13.24 38.61
N ILE A 210 -23.33 12.13 38.20
CA ILE A 210 -22.77 11.15 39.12
C ILE A 210 -21.40 11.64 39.56
N TYR A 211 -21.26 11.92 40.86
CA TYR A 211 -20.03 12.48 41.43
C TYR A 211 -18.79 11.58 41.20
N GLU A 212 -18.96 10.25 41.27
CA GLU A 212 -17.88 9.28 41.00
C GLU A 212 -17.39 9.33 39.55
N ASP A 213 -18.30 9.53 38.59
CA ASP A 213 -17.97 9.69 37.17
C ASP A 213 -17.23 11.00 36.93
N LEU A 214 -17.68 12.10 37.54
CA LEU A 214 -16.97 13.39 37.48
C LEU A 214 -15.57 13.30 38.10
N GLN A 215 -15.41 12.59 39.22
CA GLN A 215 -14.10 12.36 39.81
C GLN A 215 -13.17 11.59 38.87
N THR A 216 -13.69 10.58 38.17
CA THR A 216 -12.93 9.77 37.22
C THR A 216 -12.54 10.61 36.00
N MET A 217 -13.49 11.37 35.45
CA MET A 217 -13.25 12.32 34.36
C MET A 217 -12.15 13.33 34.69
N VAL A 218 -12.19 13.94 35.87
CA VAL A 218 -11.17 14.91 36.31
C VAL A 218 -9.79 14.25 36.47
N LYS A 219 -9.74 13.02 36.99
CA LYS A 219 -8.48 12.24 37.06
C LYS A 219 -7.92 11.94 35.68
N GLU A 220 -8.75 11.58 34.72
CA GLU A 220 -8.34 11.36 33.33
C GLU A 220 -7.87 12.65 32.66
N LEU A 221 -8.58 13.76 32.89
CA LEU A 221 -8.16 15.09 32.44
C LEU A 221 -6.76 15.43 32.96
N HIS A 222 -6.50 15.24 34.25
CA HIS A 222 -5.19 15.49 34.86
C HIS A 222 -4.10 14.54 34.33
N SER A 223 -4.49 13.32 33.95
CA SER A 223 -3.57 12.38 33.30
C SER A 223 -3.18 12.90 31.91
N ILE A 224 -4.14 13.38 31.12
CA ILE A 224 -3.89 13.90 29.77
C ILE A 224 -3.12 15.23 29.83
N ILE A 225 -3.58 16.14 30.69
CA ILE A 225 -3.08 17.51 30.85
C ILE A 225 -2.72 17.74 32.34
N PRO A 226 -1.50 17.38 32.77
CA PRO A 226 -1.07 17.53 34.17
C PRO A 226 -1.15 18.97 34.70
N GLN A 227 -1.02 19.96 33.82
CA GLN A 227 -1.09 21.37 34.14
C GLN A 227 -2.47 21.81 34.65
N LEU A 228 -3.52 21.01 34.39
CA LEU A 228 -4.87 21.26 34.88
C LEU A 228 -5.15 20.69 36.27
N SER A 229 -4.14 20.18 36.99
CA SER A 229 -4.30 19.56 38.31
C SER A 229 -5.00 20.42 39.37
N GLY A 230 -5.07 21.73 39.15
CA GLY A 230 -5.80 22.68 40.01
C GLY A 230 -7.32 22.57 39.91
N ILE A 231 -7.86 21.99 38.84
CA ILE A 231 -9.31 21.86 38.63
C ILE A 231 -9.86 20.75 39.51
N GLN A 232 -10.88 21.07 40.30
CA GLN A 232 -11.58 20.11 41.16
C GLN A 232 -13.00 19.87 40.66
N VAL A 233 -13.61 18.76 41.09
CA VAL A 233 -15.01 18.45 40.77
C VAL A 233 -15.95 19.57 41.22
N SER A 234 -15.64 20.24 42.34
CA SER A 234 -16.40 21.38 42.85
C SER A 234 -16.49 22.54 41.85
N ASP A 235 -15.50 22.69 40.95
CA ASP A 235 -15.43 23.80 40.01
C ASP A 235 -16.31 23.60 38.77
N ILE A 236 -16.81 22.38 38.58
CA ILE A 236 -17.55 21.94 37.37
C ILE A 236 -18.91 21.33 37.68
N GLN A 237 -19.12 20.74 38.87
CA GLN A 237 -20.32 19.97 39.20
C GLN A 237 -21.65 20.75 39.13
N THR A 238 -21.61 22.08 39.17
CA THR A 238 -22.80 22.95 39.11
C THR A 238 -23.05 23.52 37.71
N LEU A 239 -22.12 23.31 36.77
CA LEU A 239 -22.16 23.89 35.43
C LEU A 239 -22.85 22.94 34.46
N ARG A 240 -23.49 23.50 33.42
CA ARG A 240 -24.00 22.71 32.28
C ARG A 240 -22.83 22.24 31.42
N PHE A 241 -23.07 21.21 30.61
CA PHE A 241 -22.10 20.65 29.65
C PHE A 241 -21.32 21.73 28.88
N GLU A 242 -22.01 22.67 28.23
CA GLU A 242 -21.36 23.70 27.41
C GLU A 242 -20.42 24.60 28.22
N ALA A 243 -20.84 24.98 29.43
CA ALA A 243 -20.02 25.81 30.32
C ALA A 243 -18.82 25.04 30.88
N ILE A 244 -18.95 23.72 31.11
CA ILE A 244 -17.82 22.86 31.48
C ILE A 244 -16.85 22.77 30.30
N TYR A 245 -17.36 22.49 29.10
CA TYR A 245 -16.57 22.40 27.88
C TYR A 245 -15.77 23.67 27.62
N ASP A 246 -16.43 24.84 27.61
CA ASP A 246 -15.77 26.11 27.37
C ASP A 246 -14.70 26.41 28.41
N LYS A 247 -15.01 26.18 29.69
CA LYS A 247 -14.05 26.37 30.78
C LYS A 247 -12.83 25.47 30.60
N LEU A 248 -13.02 24.16 30.43
CA LEU A 248 -11.91 23.22 30.26
C LEU A 248 -11.07 23.52 29.01
N LYS A 249 -11.74 23.86 27.90
CA LYS A 249 -11.11 24.27 26.64
C LYS A 249 -10.22 25.49 26.84
N GLU A 250 -10.76 26.56 27.42
CA GLU A 250 -10.00 27.80 27.65
C GLU A 250 -8.79 27.56 28.53
N PHE A 251 -8.95 26.80 29.63
CA PHE A 251 -7.85 26.45 30.53
C PHE A 251 -6.78 25.60 29.82
N ALA A 252 -7.18 24.61 29.02
CA ALA A 252 -6.23 23.77 28.30
C ALA A 252 -5.44 24.54 27.25
N LEU A 253 -6.12 25.40 26.47
CA LEU A 253 -5.47 26.24 25.47
C LEU A 253 -4.54 27.27 26.12
N GLN A 254 -4.96 27.87 27.24
CA GLN A 254 -4.09 28.79 27.98
C GLN A 254 -2.86 28.07 28.53
N SER A 255 -3.07 26.90 29.16
CA SER A 255 -1.97 26.08 29.66
C SER A 255 -0.98 25.67 28.57
N TYR A 256 -1.46 25.38 27.36
CA TYR A 256 -0.58 25.07 26.24
C TYR A 256 0.26 26.28 25.81
N LYS A 257 -0.36 27.46 25.75
CA LYS A 257 0.34 28.72 25.41
C LYS A 257 1.38 29.08 26.47
N ASP A 258 1.05 28.90 27.75
CA ASP A 258 1.98 29.13 28.85
C ASP A 258 3.16 28.15 28.76
N HIS A 259 2.88 26.87 28.43
CA HIS A 259 3.92 25.87 28.20
C HIS A 259 4.86 26.24 27.03
N GLU A 260 4.32 26.75 25.93
CA GLU A 260 5.14 27.25 24.80
C GLU A 260 6.08 28.37 25.26
N VAL A 261 5.58 29.32 26.05
CA VAL A 261 6.40 30.42 26.59
C VAL A 261 7.50 29.91 27.52
N GLU A 262 7.17 28.98 28.42
CA GLU A 262 8.13 28.36 29.34
C GLU A 262 9.25 27.63 28.60
N VAL A 263 8.91 26.81 27.60
CA VAL A 263 9.89 26.05 26.83
C VAL A 263 10.80 26.96 26.01
N ILE A 264 10.25 28.03 25.40
CA ILE A 264 11.05 28.98 24.62
C ILE A 264 11.99 29.77 25.52
N ASN A 265 11.51 30.22 26.68
CA ASN A 265 12.36 30.88 27.66
C ASN A 265 13.50 29.98 28.12
N PHE A 266 13.21 28.71 28.42
CA PHE A 266 14.22 27.71 28.77
C PHE A 266 15.20 27.48 27.61
N TYR A 267 14.71 27.35 26.38
CA TYR A 267 15.54 27.17 25.19
C TYR A 267 16.51 28.33 25.00
N ASN A 268 16.01 29.57 25.04
CA ASN A 268 16.83 30.77 24.92
C ASN A 268 17.86 30.87 26.04
N GLN A 269 17.49 30.51 27.28
CA GLN A 269 18.42 30.51 28.42
C GLN A 269 19.57 29.52 28.25
N VAL A 270 19.28 28.31 27.74
CA VAL A 270 20.31 27.29 27.51
C VAL A 270 21.19 27.68 26.33
N VAL A 271 20.61 28.07 25.19
CA VAL A 271 21.38 28.42 23.99
C VAL A 271 22.30 29.60 24.25
N ALA A 272 21.85 30.62 24.98
CA ALA A 272 22.69 31.78 25.34
C ALA A 272 23.93 31.42 26.18
N GLN A 273 23.97 30.24 26.82
CA GLN A 273 25.15 29.76 27.55
C GLN A 273 26.22 29.16 26.63
N TYR A 274 25.84 28.66 25.45
CA TYR A 274 26.74 27.98 24.51
C TYR A 274 27.04 28.81 23.26
N ASP A 275 26.09 29.61 22.81
CA ASP A 275 26.21 30.48 21.64
C ASP A 275 25.72 31.89 21.99
N THR A 276 26.67 32.82 22.12
CA THR A 276 26.39 34.23 22.45
C THR A 276 25.84 35.03 21.27
N GLU A 277 25.95 34.51 20.04
CA GLU A 277 25.43 35.17 18.82
C GLU A 277 24.06 34.63 18.39
N ALA A 278 23.56 33.59 19.06
CA ALA A 278 22.26 33.01 18.76
C ALA A 278 21.12 34.02 18.94
N VAL A 279 20.27 34.13 17.92
CA VAL A 279 19.08 34.97 17.96
C VAL A 279 18.02 34.31 18.86
N PRO A 280 17.54 35.01 19.92
CA PRO A 280 16.49 34.48 20.78
C PRO A 280 15.22 34.19 19.97
N GLN A 281 14.61 33.04 20.24
CA GLN A 281 13.34 32.68 19.63
C GLN A 281 12.18 33.35 20.36
N GLU A 282 11.12 33.67 19.63
CA GLU A 282 9.89 34.28 20.16
C GLU A 282 8.76 33.25 20.20
N ALA A 283 7.95 33.32 21.26
CA ALA A 283 6.71 32.54 21.36
C ALA A 283 5.68 32.95 20.30
N PHE A 284 4.87 31.99 19.87
CA PHE A 284 3.77 32.16 18.92
C PHE A 284 4.18 32.58 17.51
N ARG A 285 5.46 32.41 17.15
CA ARG A 285 5.95 32.59 15.78
C ARG A 285 5.90 31.27 14.99
N ASP A 286 5.88 31.39 13.67
CA ASP A 286 5.85 30.25 12.75
C ASP A 286 7.16 29.45 12.73
N ASN A 287 8.26 30.04 13.19
CA ASN A 287 9.57 29.40 13.24
C ASN A 287 10.11 29.42 14.66
N ASN A 288 9.73 28.41 15.45
CA ASN A 288 10.28 28.20 16.79
C ASN A 288 10.48 26.70 17.08
N VAL A 289 11.20 26.38 18.15
CA VAL A 289 11.49 24.99 18.53
C VAL A 289 10.22 24.20 18.86
N ILE A 290 9.18 24.86 19.39
CA ILE A 290 7.89 24.20 19.65
C ILE A 290 7.22 23.74 18.36
N ARG A 291 7.28 24.50 17.25
CA ARG A 291 6.73 24.04 15.94
C ARG A 291 7.43 22.76 15.45
N ASN A 292 8.75 22.68 15.64
CA ASN A 292 9.48 21.46 15.30
C ASN A 292 9.10 20.31 16.24
N LEU A 293 8.96 20.57 17.54
CA LEU A 293 8.53 19.57 18.51
C LEU A 293 7.12 19.03 18.22
N GLU A 294 6.16 19.92 17.90
CA GLU A 294 4.80 19.57 17.48
C GLU A 294 4.82 18.63 16.27
N LYS A 295 5.61 18.99 15.26
CA LYS A 295 5.77 18.21 14.04
C LYS A 295 6.38 16.84 14.32
N ASP A 296 7.44 16.77 15.12
CA ASP A 296 8.14 15.53 15.43
C ASP A 296 7.26 14.57 16.24
N ILE A 297 6.55 15.10 17.25
CA ILE A 297 5.61 14.33 18.06
C ILE A 297 4.46 13.81 17.18
N LEU A 298 3.82 14.71 16.41
CA LEU A 298 2.68 14.33 15.58
C LEU A 298 3.07 13.29 14.53
N LEU A 299 4.21 13.46 13.84
CA LEU A 299 4.69 12.48 12.85
C LEU A 299 4.96 11.12 13.48
N ARG A 300 5.59 11.09 14.66
CA ARG A 300 5.87 9.84 15.36
C ARG A 300 4.58 9.12 15.76
N VAL A 301 3.60 9.86 16.28
CA VAL A 301 2.29 9.28 16.67
C VAL A 301 1.54 8.78 15.44
N VAL A 302 1.47 9.58 14.39
CA VAL A 302 0.81 9.25 13.10
C VAL A 302 1.40 7.99 12.48
N ASP A 303 2.73 7.89 12.41
CA ASP A 303 3.40 6.75 11.79
C ASP A 303 3.23 5.47 12.62
N ASN A 304 3.33 5.54 13.95
CA ASN A 304 3.10 4.39 14.83
C ASN A 304 1.67 3.87 14.72
N LYS A 305 0.67 4.77 14.81
CA LYS A 305 -0.75 4.40 14.74
C LYS A 305 -1.14 3.83 13.39
N TRP A 306 -0.51 4.31 12.31
CA TRP A 306 -0.73 3.76 10.98
C TRP A 306 -0.20 2.34 10.83
N ILE A 307 0.98 2.04 11.38
CA ILE A 307 1.53 0.69 11.36
C ILE A 307 0.61 -0.28 12.12
N ASP A 308 0.13 0.11 13.30
CA ASP A 308 -0.83 -0.69 14.08
C ASP A 308 -2.14 -0.90 13.30
N HIS A 309 -2.62 0.15 12.62
CA HIS A 309 -3.81 0.06 11.76
C HIS A 309 -3.63 -0.91 10.60
N LEU A 310 -2.48 -0.91 9.92
CA LEU A 310 -2.18 -1.87 8.85
C LEU A 310 -2.24 -3.32 9.37
N HIS A 311 -1.65 -3.59 10.54
CA HIS A 311 -1.73 -4.91 11.17
C HIS A 311 -3.18 -5.30 11.50
N ASN A 312 -3.97 -4.38 12.07
CA ASN A 312 -5.37 -4.63 12.38
C ASN A 312 -6.20 -4.92 11.13
N ILE A 313 -5.93 -4.23 10.03
CA ILE A 313 -6.60 -4.48 8.74
C ILE A 313 -6.22 -5.84 8.16
N ASP A 314 -4.95 -6.24 8.25
CA ASP A 314 -4.51 -7.55 7.76
C ASP A 314 -5.22 -8.67 8.54
N MET A 315 -5.27 -8.57 9.87
CA MET A 315 -6.03 -9.49 10.72
C MET A 315 -7.53 -9.51 10.38
N LEU A 316 -8.11 -8.33 10.14
CA LEU A 316 -9.51 -8.21 9.73
C LEU A 316 -9.74 -8.94 8.40
N ARG A 317 -8.85 -8.76 7.41
CA ARG A 317 -8.97 -9.38 6.10
C ARG A 317 -8.91 -10.91 6.17
N GLU A 318 -8.05 -11.46 7.03
CA GLU A 318 -7.96 -12.92 7.23
C GLU A 318 -9.20 -13.48 7.93
N GLY A 319 -9.77 -12.75 8.90
CA GLY A 319 -10.93 -13.20 9.68
C GLY A 319 -12.30 -12.99 9.02
N ILE A 320 -12.45 -11.98 8.15
CA ILE A 320 -13.77 -11.56 7.66
C ILE A 320 -14.48 -12.61 6.81
N GLY A 321 -13.73 -13.52 6.18
CA GLY A 321 -14.29 -14.62 5.39
C GLY A 321 -15.26 -15.50 6.19
N LEU A 322 -15.05 -15.63 7.51
CA LEU A 322 -15.94 -16.39 8.39
C LEU A 322 -17.33 -15.77 8.56
N ARG A 323 -17.50 -14.46 8.28
CA ARG A 323 -18.81 -13.80 8.31
C ARG A 323 -19.76 -14.31 7.24
N ALA A 324 -19.24 -14.90 6.16
CA ALA A 324 -20.04 -15.52 5.11
C ALA A 324 -20.94 -16.66 5.64
N TYR A 325 -20.52 -17.36 6.70
CA TYR A 325 -21.35 -18.38 7.36
C TYR A 325 -22.63 -17.81 7.96
N GLY A 326 -22.64 -16.54 8.34
CA GLY A 326 -23.80 -15.83 8.87
C GLY A 326 -24.70 -15.20 7.81
N GLN A 327 -24.56 -15.57 6.53
CA GLN A 327 -25.29 -14.97 5.39
C GLN A 327 -25.07 -13.46 5.22
N LYS A 328 -23.98 -12.93 5.78
CA LYS A 328 -23.56 -11.56 5.57
C LYS A 328 -22.52 -11.50 4.46
N ASP A 329 -22.57 -10.45 3.66
CA ASP A 329 -21.54 -10.18 2.65
C ASP A 329 -20.24 -9.76 3.35
N PRO A 330 -19.15 -10.56 3.22
CA PRO A 330 -17.87 -10.24 3.86
C PRO A 330 -17.29 -8.88 3.43
N LEU A 331 -17.52 -8.46 2.18
CA LEU A 331 -16.98 -7.20 1.68
C LEU A 331 -17.66 -5.99 2.34
N ILE A 332 -18.98 -6.09 2.58
CA ILE A 332 -19.74 -5.02 3.24
C ILE A 332 -19.32 -4.91 4.71
N GLU A 333 -19.21 -6.05 5.41
CA GLU A 333 -18.76 -6.05 6.80
C GLU A 333 -17.31 -5.58 6.92
N TYR A 334 -16.41 -6.00 6.00
CA TYR A 334 -15.04 -5.49 5.92
C TYR A 334 -15.01 -3.97 5.78
N LYS A 335 -15.77 -3.41 4.82
CA LYS A 335 -15.84 -1.95 4.59
C LYS A 335 -16.26 -1.20 5.84
N ARG A 336 -17.26 -1.72 6.55
CA ARG A 336 -17.76 -1.12 7.79
C ARG A 336 -16.72 -1.19 8.91
N GLU A 337 -16.21 -2.39 9.22
CA GLU A 337 -15.24 -2.58 10.30
C GLU A 337 -13.93 -1.82 10.01
N ALA A 338 -13.45 -1.81 8.76
CA ALA A 338 -12.27 -1.06 8.35
C ALA A 338 -12.46 0.46 8.48
N TYR A 339 -13.65 0.98 8.22
CA TYR A 339 -13.97 2.39 8.43
C TYR A 339 -13.98 2.76 9.91
N ASP A 340 -14.57 1.91 10.76
CA ASP A 340 -14.61 2.10 12.21
C ASP A 340 -13.18 2.08 12.80
N LEU A 341 -12.33 1.13 12.37
CA LEU A 341 -10.92 1.08 12.74
C LEU A 341 -10.15 2.34 12.31
N PHE A 342 -10.39 2.82 11.09
CA PHE A 342 -9.74 4.03 10.59
C PHE A 342 -10.12 5.28 11.40
N ASN A 343 -11.40 5.46 11.72
CA ASN A 343 -11.83 6.57 12.56
C ASN A 343 -11.27 6.46 13.99
N LYS A 344 -11.28 5.25 14.56
CA LYS A 344 -10.67 5.00 15.87
C LYS A 344 -9.19 5.40 15.87
N MET A 345 -8.42 4.97 14.86
CA MET A 345 -7.02 5.37 14.70
C MET A 345 -6.88 6.89 14.63
N MET A 346 -7.72 7.58 13.84
CA MET A 346 -7.68 9.05 13.75
C MET A 346 -7.92 9.72 15.11
N TYR A 347 -8.88 9.23 15.90
CA TYR A 347 -9.14 9.75 17.24
C TYR A 347 -7.98 9.45 18.22
N GLU A 348 -7.37 8.28 18.12
CA GLU A 348 -6.21 7.93 18.93
C GLU A 348 -5.00 8.81 18.60
N ILE A 349 -4.77 9.13 17.32
CA ILE A 349 -3.71 10.06 16.91
C ILE A 349 -3.89 11.41 17.58
N GLN A 350 -5.10 11.96 17.58
CA GLN A 350 -5.39 13.25 18.22
C GLN A 350 -5.09 13.21 19.72
N GLY A 351 -5.65 12.23 20.43
CA GLY A 351 -5.48 12.11 21.88
C GLY A 351 -4.04 11.83 22.31
N ASP A 352 -3.34 10.93 21.61
CA ASP A 352 -1.95 10.63 21.92
C ASP A 352 -1.03 11.83 21.59
N THR A 353 -1.31 12.58 20.52
CA THR A 353 -0.56 13.82 20.22
C THR A 353 -0.71 14.83 21.35
N VAL A 354 -1.95 15.12 21.78
CA VAL A 354 -2.22 16.05 22.90
C VAL A 354 -1.50 15.59 24.17
N LYS A 355 -1.66 14.32 24.53
CA LYS A 355 -1.03 13.72 25.71
C LYS A 355 0.50 13.80 25.65
N HIS A 356 1.09 13.54 24.50
CA HIS A 356 2.55 13.64 24.33
C HIS A 356 3.00 15.08 24.41
N LEU A 357 2.30 16.04 23.82
CA LEU A 357 2.64 17.46 23.89
C LEU A 357 2.67 17.98 25.33
N PHE A 358 1.63 17.69 26.13
CA PHE A 358 1.57 18.17 27.51
C PHE A 358 2.52 17.45 28.48
N ARG A 359 2.96 16.23 28.15
CA ARG A 359 3.85 15.43 29.01
C ARG A 359 5.32 15.48 28.62
N THR A 360 5.63 15.90 27.39
CA THR A 360 7.02 15.92 26.92
C THR A 360 7.80 16.96 27.69
N LYS A 361 8.85 16.53 28.38
CA LYS A 361 9.82 17.45 28.97
C LYS A 361 10.82 17.82 27.89
N PHE A 362 10.87 19.09 27.54
CA PHE A 362 11.84 19.59 26.59
C PHE A 362 13.26 19.50 27.18
N GLY A 363 14.18 18.90 26.44
CA GLY A 363 15.58 18.73 26.84
C GLY A 363 16.49 19.08 25.67
N ILE A 364 17.57 19.82 25.94
CA ILE A 364 18.57 20.19 24.94
C ILE A 364 19.79 19.33 25.16
N GLN A 365 20.21 18.60 24.13
CA GLN A 365 21.48 17.90 24.12
C GLN A 365 22.47 18.73 23.30
N VAL A 366 23.43 19.35 23.99
CA VAL A 366 24.53 20.08 23.33
C VAL A 366 25.62 19.07 22.99
N ILE A 367 25.86 18.88 21.69
CA ILE A 367 26.98 18.06 21.20
C ILE A 367 28.16 19.02 21.03
N GLY A 368 29.16 18.90 21.92
CA GLY A 368 30.43 19.59 21.76
C GLY A 368 31.23 19.00 20.59
N PRO A 369 32.25 19.72 20.06
CA PRO A 369 33.16 19.15 19.06
C PRO A 369 33.75 17.85 19.61
N SER A 370 33.75 16.80 18.79
CA SER A 370 34.42 15.54 19.12
C SER A 370 35.91 15.81 19.34
N ASP A 371 36.54 15.11 20.30
CA ASP A 371 38.00 15.19 20.54
C ASP A 371 38.86 14.85 19.30
N GLU A 372 38.26 14.39 18.20
CA GLU A 372 38.90 14.18 16.89
C GLU A 372 39.13 15.48 16.10
N ASP A 373 38.42 16.58 16.39
CA ASP A 373 38.55 17.86 15.67
C ASP A 373 39.61 18.81 16.27
N VAL A 374 40.27 18.39 17.37
CA VAL A 374 41.28 19.19 18.11
C VAL A 374 42.68 18.58 18.03
N ALA A 375 42.89 17.54 17.22
CA ALA A 375 44.18 16.84 17.08
C ALA A 375 45.01 17.32 15.88
#